data_AF-A0A7X8J0P1-F1
#
_entry.id   AF-A0A7X8J0P1-F1
#
_cell.length_a   1.000
_cell.length_b   1.000
_cell.length_c   1.000
_cell.angle_alpha   90.00
_cell.angle_beta   90.00
_cell.angle_gamma   90.00
#
_symmetry.space_group_name_H-M   'P 1'
#
loop_
_entity.id
_entity.type
_entity.pdbx_description
1 polymer ?
#
loop_
_entity_poly.entity_id
_entity_poly.type
_entity_poly.pdbx_seq_one_letter_code
_entity_poly.pdbx_strand_id
1 'polypeptide(L)'
;MIRETPFYKFVSAVHIVFFSSLLCSLTICLSGTILLFPAIGASFYIGRDIIYKKLDISDSIVKTYFVYLKASMKLLRFFSVNTIIVLNIICMVIMANSGHYTYSVICLVITALLLSFMFYIAGYHTFVNEKINLTEVVISMFTKVHLLIMIFIVMILCVMFFSGTLATILALCGSLIIFVLEIPIFIQMIHLQKLTGRLDNDDQFAYLVNIK
;
A
#
# COMPACT_ATOMS: atom_id res chain seq x y z
N MET A 1 -15.05 -18.22 -24.17
CA MET A 1 -15.24 -17.09 -25.11
C MET A 1 -15.70 -15.78 -24.45
N ILE A 2 -16.69 -15.75 -23.52
CA ILE A 2 -17.16 -14.49 -22.89
C ILE A 2 -16.10 -13.81 -21.98
N ARG A 3 -15.22 -14.60 -21.35
CA ARG A 3 -14.18 -14.14 -20.41
C ARG A 3 -13.05 -13.29 -21.02
N GLU A 4 -12.91 -13.26 -22.34
CA GLU A 4 -11.85 -12.49 -23.01
C GLU A 4 -12.30 -11.13 -23.53
N THR A 5 -13.60 -10.85 -23.48
CA THR A 5 -14.15 -9.58 -23.98
C THR A 5 -13.62 -8.41 -23.14
N PRO A 6 -13.32 -7.26 -23.78
CA PRO A 6 -12.81 -6.08 -23.07
C PRO A 6 -13.80 -5.59 -22.01
N PHE A 7 -15.11 -5.74 -22.26
CA PHE A 7 -16.16 -5.42 -21.31
C PHE A 7 -16.10 -6.29 -20.04
N TYR A 8 -15.93 -7.61 -20.18
CA TYR A 8 -15.79 -8.51 -19.03
C TYR A 8 -14.55 -8.17 -18.20
N LYS A 9 -13.43 -7.86 -18.85
CA LYS A 9 -12.19 -7.44 -18.17
C LYS A 9 -12.38 -6.12 -17.40
N PHE A 10 -13.08 -5.15 -17.99
CA PHE A 10 -13.38 -3.88 -17.35
C PHE A 10 -14.28 -4.07 -16.12
N VAL A 11 -15.40 -4.78 -16.27
CA VAL A 11 -16.33 -5.07 -15.17
C VAL A 11 -15.63 -5.84 -14.06
N SER A 12 -14.78 -6.80 -14.40
CA SER A 12 -13.97 -7.52 -13.42
C SER A 12 -12.99 -6.61 -12.69
N ALA A 13 -12.32 -5.69 -13.37
CA ALA A 13 -11.38 -4.76 -12.73
C ALA A 13 -12.11 -3.85 -11.74
N VAL A 14 -13.27 -3.31 -12.14
CA VAL A 14 -14.15 -2.52 -11.25
C VAL A 14 -14.59 -3.36 -10.06
N HIS A 15 -14.98 -4.61 -10.27
CA HIS A 15 -15.38 -5.52 -9.20
C HIS A 15 -14.26 -5.78 -8.19
N ILE A 16 -13.04 -6.04 -8.68
CA ILE A 16 -11.86 -6.24 -7.82
C ILE A 16 -11.57 -4.99 -7.01
N VAL A 17 -11.51 -3.82 -7.65
CA VAL A 17 -11.26 -2.53 -6.98
C VAL A 17 -12.32 -2.24 -5.93
N PHE A 18 -13.61 -2.38 -6.28
CA PHE A 18 -14.70 -2.09 -5.37
C PHE A 18 -14.68 -3.00 -4.13
N PHE A 19 -14.59 -4.31 -4.30
CA PHE A 19 -14.62 -5.24 -3.16
C PHE A 19 -13.34 -5.17 -2.32
N SER A 20 -12.17 -5.00 -2.93
CA SER A 20 -10.93 -4.80 -2.17
C SER A 20 -10.94 -3.48 -1.39
N SER A 21 -11.46 -2.38 -1.96
CA SER A 21 -11.63 -1.10 -1.26
C SER A 21 -12.56 -1.26 -0.08
N LEU A 22 -13.76 -1.82 -0.30
CA LEU A 22 -14.76 -2.01 0.73
C LEU A 22 -14.22 -2.86 1.89
N LEU A 23 -13.59 -3.99 1.59
CA LEU A 23 -13.06 -4.90 2.61
C LEU A 23 -11.89 -4.28 3.36
N CYS A 24 -10.97 -3.60 2.67
CA CYS A 24 -9.83 -2.90 3.27
C CYS A 24 -10.32 -1.82 4.23
N SER A 25 -11.19 -0.93 3.78
CA SER A 25 -11.74 0.15 4.59
C SER A 25 -12.59 -0.36 5.75
N LEU A 26 -13.45 -1.37 5.53
CA LEU A 26 -14.23 -1.99 6.60
C LEU A 26 -13.32 -2.58 7.68
N THR A 27 -12.25 -3.28 7.28
CA THR A 27 -11.27 -3.86 8.21
C THR A 27 -10.58 -2.78 9.03
N ILE A 28 -10.17 -1.68 8.40
CA ILE A 28 -9.51 -0.54 9.07
C ILE A 28 -10.48 0.14 10.06
N CYS A 29 -11.70 0.45 9.62
CA CYS A 29 -12.69 1.16 10.41
C CYS A 29 -13.17 0.33 11.61
N LEU A 30 -13.55 -0.93 11.39
CA LEU A 30 -14.05 -1.80 12.47
C LEU A 30 -12.98 -2.15 13.50
N SER A 31 -11.70 -2.17 13.10
CA SER A 31 -10.59 -2.43 14.01
C SER A 31 -10.02 -1.17 14.67
N GLY A 32 -10.59 0.01 14.44
CA GLY A 32 -10.06 1.27 14.97
C GLY A 32 -8.59 1.49 14.57
N THR A 33 -8.23 1.16 13.32
CA THR A 33 -6.87 1.23 12.73
C THR A 33 -5.86 0.18 13.21
N ILE A 34 -6.21 -0.71 14.15
CA ILE A 34 -5.30 -1.76 14.61
C ILE A 34 -4.87 -2.67 13.45
N LEU A 35 -5.82 -3.05 12.58
CA LEU A 35 -5.56 -3.91 11.42
C LEU A 35 -5.14 -3.14 10.16
N LEU A 36 -4.73 -1.87 10.26
CA LEU A 36 -4.34 -1.06 9.10
C LEU A 36 -3.19 -1.70 8.30
N PHE A 37 -2.11 -2.12 8.97
CA PHE A 37 -0.98 -2.79 8.31
C PHE A 37 -1.40 -4.11 7.64
N PRO A 38 -2.09 -5.04 8.33
CA PRO A 38 -2.61 -6.24 7.70
C PRO A 38 -3.54 -5.97 6.51
N ALA A 39 -4.42 -4.97 6.59
CA ALA A 39 -5.36 -4.65 5.52
C ALA A 39 -4.65 -4.11 4.26
N ILE A 40 -3.63 -3.27 4.44
CA ILE A 40 -2.78 -2.80 3.33
C ILE A 40 -1.98 -3.97 2.76
N GLY A 41 -1.39 -4.82 3.61
CA GLY A 41 -0.69 -6.03 3.16
C GLY A 41 -1.58 -6.97 2.35
N ALA A 42 -2.83 -7.18 2.78
CA ALA A 42 -3.80 -7.97 2.03
C ALA A 42 -4.10 -7.35 0.65
N SER A 43 -4.22 -6.02 0.60
CA SER A 43 -4.43 -5.29 -0.65
C SER A 43 -3.22 -5.44 -1.59
N PHE A 44 -2.00 -5.35 -1.08
CA PHE A 44 -0.77 -5.60 -1.86
C PHE A 44 -0.69 -7.05 -2.35
N TYR A 45 -1.11 -8.05 -1.57
CA TYR A 45 -1.14 -9.43 -2.10
C TYR A 45 -2.12 -9.58 -3.27
N ILE A 46 -3.29 -8.92 -3.21
CA ILE A 46 -4.23 -8.88 -4.34
C ILE A 46 -3.60 -8.17 -5.53
N GLY A 47 -2.97 -7.01 -5.33
CA GLY A 47 -2.32 -6.25 -6.39
C GLY A 47 -1.16 -6.99 -7.05
N ARG A 48 -0.33 -7.70 -6.28
CA ARG A 48 0.68 -8.64 -6.79
C ARG A 48 0.06 -9.67 -7.71
N ASP A 49 -1.05 -10.28 -7.33
CA ASP A 49 -1.70 -11.29 -8.17
C ASP A 49 -2.29 -10.69 -9.46
N ILE A 50 -2.70 -9.41 -9.43
CA ILE A 50 -3.08 -8.66 -10.64
C ILE A 50 -1.86 -8.45 -11.54
N ILE A 51 -0.73 -7.98 -10.98
CA ILE A 51 0.52 -7.73 -11.70
C ILE A 51 1.02 -9.02 -12.38
N TYR A 52 1.09 -10.12 -11.65
CA TYR A 52 1.52 -11.43 -12.16
C TYR A 52 0.43 -12.19 -12.93
N LYS A 53 -0.75 -11.59 -13.14
CA LYS A 53 -1.91 -12.21 -13.83
C LYS A 53 -2.33 -13.58 -13.24
N LYS A 54 -2.17 -13.75 -11.93
CA LYS A 54 -2.51 -14.97 -11.18
C LYS A 54 -3.92 -14.94 -10.60
N LEU A 55 -4.59 -13.79 -10.61
CA LEU A 55 -5.93 -13.65 -10.05
C LEU A 55 -6.97 -14.31 -10.97
N ASP A 56 -7.61 -15.38 -10.51
CA ASP A 56 -8.79 -15.92 -11.18
C ASP A 56 -10.03 -15.12 -10.75
N ILE A 57 -10.67 -14.47 -11.72
CA ILE A 57 -11.88 -13.65 -11.56
C ILE A 57 -13.06 -14.52 -11.06
N SER A 58 -12.99 -15.83 -11.27
CA SER A 58 -13.97 -16.81 -10.77
C SER A 58 -13.94 -16.96 -9.25
N ASP A 59 -12.79 -16.72 -8.63
CA ASP A 59 -12.61 -16.93 -7.21
C ASP A 59 -13.18 -15.77 -6.40
N SER A 60 -13.76 -16.09 -5.26
CA SER A 60 -14.37 -15.11 -4.38
C SER A 60 -13.30 -14.14 -3.83
N ILE A 61 -13.31 -12.89 -4.31
CA ILE A 61 -12.43 -11.79 -3.84
C ILE A 61 -12.47 -11.66 -2.31
N VAL A 62 -13.65 -11.84 -1.72
CA VAL A 62 -13.85 -11.80 -0.27
C VAL A 62 -13.02 -12.88 0.43
N LYS A 63 -13.10 -14.13 -0.05
CA LYS A 63 -12.33 -15.24 0.50
C LYS A 63 -10.83 -14.99 0.35
N THR A 64 -10.39 -14.58 -0.84
CA THR A 64 -8.99 -14.26 -1.14
C THR A 64 -8.47 -13.16 -0.21
N TYR A 65 -9.24 -12.09 -0.01
CA TYR A 65 -8.90 -11.01 0.91
C TYR A 65 -8.67 -11.51 2.33
N PHE A 66 -9.56 -12.35 2.89
CA PHE A 66 -9.38 -12.85 4.26
C PHE A 66 -8.20 -13.83 4.40
N VAL A 67 -7.92 -14.63 3.36
CA VAL A 67 -6.72 -15.48 3.31
C VAL A 67 -5.46 -14.61 3.36
N TYR A 68 -5.41 -13.53 2.58
CA TYR A 68 -4.28 -12.61 2.56
C TYR A 68 -4.20 -11.75 3.82
N LEU A 69 -5.32 -11.33 4.38
CA LEU A 69 -5.36 -10.65 5.68
C LEU A 69 -4.73 -11.52 6.76
N LYS A 70 -5.07 -12.82 6.80
CA LYS A 70 -4.48 -13.78 7.73
C LYS A 70 -2.97 -13.92 7.52
N ALA A 71 -2.50 -13.98 6.28
CA ALA A 71 -1.07 -14.02 5.97
C ALA A 71 -0.35 -12.74 6.41
N SER A 72 -0.99 -11.59 6.26
CA SER A 72 -0.48 -10.27 6.62
C SER A 72 -0.59 -9.93 8.12
N MET A 73 -1.19 -10.80 8.96
CA MET A 73 -1.27 -10.56 10.41
C MET A 73 0.11 -10.41 11.07
N LYS A 74 1.16 -10.98 10.49
CA LYS A 74 2.56 -10.79 10.95
C LYS A 74 2.99 -9.32 10.95
N LEU A 75 2.35 -8.48 10.13
CA LEU A 75 2.60 -7.04 10.07
C LEU A 75 2.12 -6.28 11.32
N LEU A 76 1.28 -6.89 12.17
CA LEU A 76 0.85 -6.29 13.43
C LEU A 76 1.99 -5.93 14.38
N ARG A 77 3.15 -6.58 14.23
CA ARG A 77 4.35 -6.21 15.00
C ARG A 77 4.79 -4.76 14.79
N PHE A 78 4.34 -4.11 13.73
CA PHE A 78 4.58 -2.68 13.43
C PHE A 78 3.43 -1.77 13.87
N PHE A 79 2.52 -2.24 14.72
CA PHE A 79 1.41 -1.45 15.25
C PHE A 79 1.88 -0.14 15.93
N SER A 80 3.09 -0.11 16.50
CA SER A 80 3.67 1.12 17.05
C SER A 80 3.77 2.26 16.03
N VAL A 81 3.99 1.95 14.75
CA VAL A 81 4.00 2.94 13.66
C VAL A 81 2.61 3.56 13.50
N ASN A 82 1.53 2.76 13.59
CA ASN A 82 0.16 3.28 13.56
C ASN A 82 -0.10 4.22 14.72
N THR A 83 0.33 3.87 15.94
CA THR A 83 0.15 4.72 17.11
C THR A 83 0.84 6.07 16.94
N ILE A 84 2.06 6.09 16.38
CA ILE A 84 2.79 7.33 16.10
C ILE A 84 2.08 8.16 15.04
N ILE A 85 1.55 7.53 13.97
CA ILE A 85 0.76 8.21 12.93
C ILE A 85 -0.47 8.88 13.56
N VAL A 86 -1.26 8.15 14.34
CA VAL A 86 -2.47 8.68 14.98
C VAL A 86 -2.12 9.85 15.91
N LEU A 87 -1.06 9.72 16.71
CA LEU A 87 -0.59 10.80 17.57
C LEU A 87 -0.17 12.05 16.77
N ASN A 88 0.53 11.87 15.65
CA ASN A 88 0.94 13.00 14.79
C ASN A 88 -0.27 13.68 14.12
N ILE A 89 -1.29 12.92 13.72
CA ILE A 89 -2.54 13.50 13.19
C ILE A 89 -3.26 14.32 14.27
N ILE A 90 -3.35 13.82 15.50
CA ILE A 90 -3.93 14.58 16.62
C ILE A 90 -3.13 15.86 16.88
N CYS A 91 -1.80 15.78 16.95
CA CYS A 91 -0.92 16.94 17.12
C CYS A 91 -1.09 17.95 15.98
N MET A 92 -1.18 17.49 14.73
CA MET A 92 -1.39 18.32 13.55
C MET A 92 -2.66 19.16 13.67
N VAL A 93 -3.78 18.54 14.09
CA VAL A 93 -5.08 19.20 14.28
C VAL A 93 -5.03 20.21 15.44
N ILE A 94 -4.45 19.84 16.59
CA ILE A 94 -4.33 20.74 17.74
C ILE A 94 -3.46 21.95 17.37
N MET A 95 -2.31 21.75 16.74
CA MET A 95 -1.38 22.84 16.39
C MET A 95 -1.96 23.75 15.30
N ALA A 96 -2.73 23.21 14.35
CA ALA A 96 -3.44 24.02 13.36
C ALA A 96 -4.46 24.94 14.03
N ASN A 97 -5.26 24.42 14.97
CA ASN A 97 -6.28 25.19 15.68
C ASN A 97 -5.68 26.25 16.62
N SER A 98 -4.49 25.99 17.18
CA SER A 98 -3.78 26.93 18.05
C SER A 98 -2.96 27.99 17.30
N GLY A 99 -3.03 28.05 15.96
CA GLY A 99 -2.30 29.03 15.14
C GLY A 99 -0.80 28.72 14.95
N HIS A 100 -0.33 27.55 15.39
CA HIS A 100 1.06 27.10 15.26
C HIS A 100 1.28 26.35 13.94
N TYR A 101 1.11 27.05 12.82
CA TYR A 101 1.12 26.46 11.48
C TYR A 101 2.40 25.68 11.14
N THR A 102 3.58 26.17 11.52
CA THR A 102 4.86 25.49 11.26
C THR A 102 4.91 24.10 11.88
N TYR A 103 4.42 23.94 13.12
CA TYR A 103 4.38 22.64 13.80
C TYR A 103 3.37 21.69 13.16
N SER A 104 2.22 22.22 12.72
CA SER A 104 1.24 21.43 11.97
C SER A 104 1.83 20.87 10.67
N VAL A 105 2.59 21.68 9.93
CA VAL A 105 3.30 21.24 8.71
C VAL A 105 4.36 20.18 9.02
N ILE A 106 5.10 20.31 10.12
CA ILE A 106 6.08 19.28 10.54
C ILE A 106 5.36 17.96 10.84
N CYS A 107 4.25 17.98 11.58
CA CYS A 107 3.45 16.78 11.86
C CYS A 107 2.89 16.15 10.58
N LEU A 108 2.46 16.96 9.61
CA LEU A 108 2.02 16.49 8.29
C LEU A 108 3.14 15.75 7.56
N VAL A 109 4.33 16.33 7.48
CA VAL A 109 5.51 15.74 6.82
C VAL A 109 5.90 14.41 7.48
N ILE A 110 5.96 14.37 8.81
CA ILE A 110 6.26 13.14 9.57
C ILE A 110 5.20 12.07 9.30
N THR A 111 3.92 12.45 9.31
CA THR A 111 2.81 11.53 9.03
C THR A 111 2.91 10.94 7.63
N ALA A 112 3.16 11.78 6.61
CA ALA A 112 3.31 11.34 5.23
C ALA A 112 4.51 10.40 5.05
N LEU A 113 5.62 10.66 5.75
CA LEU A 113 6.80 9.80 5.74
C LEU A 113 6.50 8.43 6.37
N LEU A 114 5.80 8.40 7.52
CA LEU A 114 5.43 7.17 8.21
C LEU A 114 4.42 6.34 7.39
N LEU A 115 3.44 6.99 6.74
CA LEU A 115 2.53 6.34 5.82
C LEU A 115 3.28 5.74 4.62
N SER A 116 4.23 6.49 4.05
CA SER A 116 5.09 5.98 2.97
C SER A 116 5.86 4.75 3.45
N PHE A 117 6.50 4.84 4.61
CA PHE A 117 7.24 3.73 5.22
C PHE A 117 6.38 2.48 5.45
N MET A 118 5.13 2.65 5.89
CA MET A 118 4.17 1.55 6.02
C MET A 118 3.91 0.84 4.68
N PHE A 119 3.74 1.60 3.60
CA PHE A 119 3.57 1.04 2.25
C PHE A 119 4.82 0.26 1.80
N TYR A 120 6.02 0.75 2.12
CA TYR A 120 7.27 0.01 1.84
C TYR A 120 7.41 -1.26 2.66
N ILE A 121 6.98 -1.27 3.93
CA ILE A 121 6.94 -2.49 4.75
C ILE A 121 5.99 -3.51 4.12
N ALA A 122 4.79 -3.08 3.70
CA ALA A 122 3.82 -3.95 3.03
C ALA A 122 4.35 -4.47 1.70
N GLY A 123 4.98 -3.62 0.89
CA GLY A 123 5.65 -4.00 -0.36
C GLY A 123 6.76 -5.02 -0.15
N TYR A 124 7.66 -4.79 0.80
CA TYR A 124 8.73 -5.74 1.11
C TYR A 124 8.16 -7.11 1.54
N HIS A 125 7.16 -7.11 2.43
CA HIS A 125 6.50 -8.34 2.88
C HIS A 125 5.87 -9.13 1.73
N THR A 126 5.31 -8.41 0.76
CA THR A 126 4.55 -9.00 -0.35
C THR A 126 5.43 -9.51 -1.48
N PHE A 127 6.47 -8.74 -1.82
CA PHE A 127 7.29 -8.97 -3.01
C PHE A 127 8.65 -9.59 -2.71
N VAL A 128 9.26 -9.31 -1.55
CA VAL A 128 10.64 -9.73 -1.25
C VAL A 128 10.68 -10.91 -0.30
N ASN A 129 10.18 -10.75 0.93
CA ASN A 129 10.23 -11.79 1.95
C ASN A 129 9.24 -11.50 3.08
N GLU A 130 8.55 -12.53 3.57
CA GLU A 130 7.70 -12.42 4.77
C GLU A 130 8.49 -12.03 6.03
N LYS A 131 9.77 -12.41 6.11
CA LYS A 131 10.69 -11.98 7.17
C LYS A 131 11.23 -10.58 6.85
N ILE A 132 10.56 -9.55 7.36
CA ILE A 132 10.96 -8.16 7.07
C ILE A 132 12.24 -7.79 7.80
N ASN A 133 13.21 -7.33 7.01
CA ASN A 133 14.44 -6.67 7.44
C ASN A 133 14.28 -5.16 7.26
N LEU A 134 14.18 -4.41 8.36
CA LEU A 134 13.94 -2.96 8.30
C LEU A 134 15.05 -2.19 7.58
N THR A 135 16.30 -2.66 7.66
CA THR A 135 17.42 -2.04 6.95
C THR A 135 17.22 -2.16 5.44
N GLU A 136 16.80 -3.32 4.95
CA GLU A 136 16.49 -3.53 3.53
C GLU A 136 15.26 -2.72 3.10
N VAL A 137 14.24 -2.57 3.96
CA VAL A 137 13.10 -1.69 3.69
C VAL A 137 13.55 -0.25 3.50
N VAL A 138 14.37 0.29 4.41
CA VAL A 138 14.90 1.65 4.29
C VAL A 138 15.74 1.80 3.02
N ILE A 139 16.64 0.85 2.72
CA ILE A 139 17.43 0.87 1.49
C ILE A 139 16.51 0.88 0.25
N SER A 140 15.45 0.07 0.25
CA SER A 140 14.51 -0.01 -0.87
C SER A 140 13.85 1.34 -1.18
N MET A 141 13.52 2.14 -0.16
CA MET A 141 12.96 3.48 -0.33
C MET A 141 13.88 4.39 -1.16
N PHE A 142 15.20 4.25 -0.97
CA PHE A 142 16.18 5.12 -1.61
C PHE A 142 16.76 4.55 -2.92
N THR A 143 16.41 3.32 -3.32
CA THR A 143 16.89 2.73 -4.59
C THR A 143 16.53 3.59 -5.81
N LYS A 144 15.33 4.17 -5.83
CA LYS A 144 14.86 5.11 -6.87
C LYS A 144 14.13 6.28 -6.21
N VAL A 145 14.89 7.31 -5.84
CA VAL A 145 14.40 8.46 -5.06
C VAL A 145 13.20 9.17 -5.72
N HIS A 146 13.15 9.27 -7.05
CA HIS A 146 12.03 9.92 -7.75
C HIS A 146 10.69 9.18 -7.54
N LEU A 147 10.70 7.84 -7.42
CA LEU A 147 9.50 7.07 -7.12
C LEU A 147 9.08 7.24 -5.64
N LEU A 148 10.05 7.35 -4.73
CA LEU A 148 9.77 7.70 -3.33
C LEU A 148 9.12 9.09 -3.22
N ILE A 149 9.64 10.09 -3.95
CA ILE A 149 9.07 11.45 -3.96
C ILE A 149 7.61 11.41 -4.46
N MET A 150 7.32 10.64 -5.51
CA MET A 150 5.96 10.44 -6.02
C MET A 150 5.03 9.87 -4.94
N ILE A 151 5.42 8.78 -4.27
CA ILE A 151 4.62 8.16 -3.20
C ILE A 151 4.41 9.16 -2.05
N PHE A 152 5.48 9.85 -1.65
CA PHE A 152 5.45 10.83 -0.56
C PHE A 152 4.50 12.00 -0.84
N ILE A 153 4.50 12.54 -2.07
CA ILE A 153 3.56 13.59 -2.48
C ILE A 153 2.12 13.09 -2.37
N VAL A 154 1.84 11.87 -2.84
CA VAL A 154 0.49 11.29 -2.73
C VAL A 154 0.08 11.14 -1.27
N MET A 155 0.98 10.71 -0.38
CA MET A 155 0.69 10.63 1.07
C MET A 155 0.41 12.00 1.68
N ILE A 156 1.15 13.05 1.31
CA ILE A 156 0.84 14.43 1.75
C ILE A 156 -0.57 14.82 1.32
N LEU A 157 -0.91 14.62 0.04
CA LEU A 157 -2.24 14.95 -0.49
C LEU A 157 -3.34 14.17 0.24
N CYS A 158 -3.14 12.88 0.49
CA CYS A 158 -4.08 12.06 1.24
C CYS A 158 -4.32 12.57 2.67
N VAL A 159 -3.28 13.05 3.36
CA VAL A 159 -3.41 13.60 4.73
C VAL A 159 -4.00 15.00 4.71
N MET A 160 -3.59 15.87 3.77
CA MET A 160 -4.08 17.25 3.67
C MET A 160 -5.57 17.33 3.32
N PHE A 161 -6.03 16.50 2.38
CA PHE A 161 -7.42 16.51 1.92
C PHE A 161 -8.31 15.55 2.72
N PHE A 162 -7.80 14.99 3.82
CA PHE A 162 -8.52 14.02 4.64
C PHE A 162 -9.76 14.67 5.28
N SER A 163 -10.90 14.49 4.62
CA SER A 163 -12.22 14.94 5.03
C SER A 163 -13.15 13.73 5.10
N GLY A 164 -14.30 13.87 5.79
CA GLY A 164 -15.31 12.80 5.84
C GLY A 164 -15.75 12.34 4.44
N THR A 165 -15.90 13.29 3.51
CA THR A 165 -16.23 13.02 2.10
C THR A 165 -15.11 12.26 1.38
N LEU A 166 -13.84 12.64 1.60
CA LEU A 166 -12.70 11.91 1.05
C LEU A 166 -12.64 10.49 1.63
N ALA A 167 -12.96 10.29 2.90
CA ALA A 167 -13.01 8.97 3.53
C ALA A 167 -14.07 8.06 2.87
N THR A 168 -15.24 8.59 2.50
CA THR A 168 -16.25 7.82 1.76
C THR A 168 -15.78 7.44 0.36
N ILE A 169 -15.12 8.36 -0.36
CA ILE A 169 -14.54 8.08 -1.67
C ILE A 169 -13.43 7.03 -1.57
N LEU A 170 -12.57 7.14 -0.57
CA LEU A 170 -11.52 6.16 -0.26
C LEU A 170 -12.11 4.81 0.14
N ALA A 171 -13.29 4.76 0.77
CA ALA A 171 -13.96 3.50 1.08
C ALA A 171 -14.43 2.75 -0.18
N LEU A 172 -14.82 3.48 -1.22
CA LEU A 172 -15.35 2.89 -2.46
C LEU A 172 -14.26 2.59 -3.49
N CYS A 173 -13.22 3.43 -3.54
CA CYS A 173 -12.18 3.39 -4.58
C CYS A 173 -10.75 3.38 -4.04
N GLY A 174 -10.54 3.27 -2.72
CA GLY A 174 -9.22 3.43 -2.10
C GLY A 174 -8.20 2.38 -2.53
N SER A 175 -8.64 1.17 -2.86
CA SER A 175 -7.71 0.14 -3.38
C SER A 175 -7.15 0.49 -4.75
N LEU A 176 -7.83 1.33 -5.55
CA LEU A 176 -7.27 1.85 -6.79
C LEU A 176 -6.02 2.69 -6.53
N ILE A 177 -6.06 3.55 -5.51
CA ILE A 177 -4.89 4.34 -5.09
C ILE A 177 -3.79 3.42 -4.59
N ILE A 178 -4.14 2.41 -3.78
CA ILE A 178 -3.18 1.42 -3.29
C ILE A 178 -2.52 0.68 -4.46
N PHE A 179 -3.28 0.16 -5.42
CA PHE A 179 -2.75 -0.57 -6.58
C PHE A 179 -1.88 0.32 -7.48
N VAL A 180 -2.25 1.60 -7.66
CA VAL A 180 -1.43 2.54 -8.42
C VAL A 180 -0.10 2.82 -7.71
N LEU A 181 -0.12 3.00 -6.39
CA LEU A 181 1.08 3.21 -5.57
C LEU A 181 1.92 1.93 -5.41
N GLU A 182 1.30 0.77 -5.55
CA GLU A 182 1.99 -0.51 -5.49
C GLU A 182 2.95 -0.69 -6.67
N ILE A 183 2.64 -0.15 -7.85
CA ILE A 183 3.52 -0.22 -9.04
C ILE A 183 4.91 0.39 -8.78
N PRO A 184 5.05 1.66 -8.34
CA PRO A 184 6.36 2.24 -8.07
C PRO A 184 7.10 1.51 -6.93
N ILE A 185 6.37 1.02 -5.92
CA ILE A 185 6.96 0.22 -4.83
C ILE A 185 7.48 -1.11 -5.36
N PHE A 186 6.71 -1.80 -6.19
CA PHE A 186 7.09 -3.05 -6.83
C PHE A 186 8.37 -2.90 -7.65
N ILE A 187 8.49 -1.84 -8.46
CA ILE A 187 9.72 -1.55 -9.22
C ILE A 187 10.94 -1.41 -8.30
N GLN A 188 10.80 -0.70 -7.17
CA GLN A 188 11.87 -0.57 -6.18
C GLN A 188 12.18 -1.88 -5.46
N MET A 189 11.17 -2.73 -5.20
CA MET A 189 11.37 -4.06 -4.61
C MET A 189 12.12 -5.00 -5.56
N ILE A 190 11.83 -4.97 -6.87
CA ILE A 190 12.62 -5.72 -7.87
C ILE A 190 14.06 -5.21 -7.90
N HIS A 191 14.27 -3.89 -7.86
CA HIS A 191 15.63 -3.34 -7.78
C HIS A 191 16.38 -3.81 -6.53
N LEU A 192 15.72 -3.84 -5.38
CA LEU A 192 16.29 -4.38 -4.15
C LEU A 192 16.63 -5.88 -4.29
N GLN A 193 15.73 -6.68 -4.87
CA GLN A 193 15.98 -8.11 -5.08
C GLN A 193 17.18 -8.35 -5.98
N LYS A 194 17.36 -7.53 -7.03
CA LYS A 194 18.56 -7.58 -7.87
C LYS A 194 19.82 -7.24 -7.08
N LEU A 195 19.80 -6.17 -6.29
CA LEU A 195 20.95 -5.76 -5.47
C LEU A 195 21.34 -6.80 -4.41
N THR A 196 20.35 -7.53 -3.89
CA THR A 196 20.55 -8.58 -2.88
C THR A 196 20.77 -9.97 -3.46
N GLY A 197 20.79 -10.11 -4.79
CA GLY A 197 20.96 -11.39 -5.49
C GLY A 197 19.80 -12.38 -5.33
N ARG A 198 18.61 -11.89 -4.97
CA ARG A 198 17.39 -12.70 -4.77
C ARG A 198 16.45 -12.70 -5.98
N LEU A 199 16.73 -11.88 -6.99
CA LEU A 199 15.93 -11.82 -8.20
C LEU A 199 16.25 -13.03 -9.10
N ASP A 200 15.22 -13.80 -9.41
CA ASP A 200 15.33 -14.87 -10.40
C ASP A 200 15.49 -14.25 -11.80
N ASN A 201 16.43 -14.76 -12.59
CA ASN A 201 16.66 -14.29 -13.95
C ASN A 201 15.50 -14.66 -14.88
N ASP A 202 14.73 -15.69 -14.52
CA ASP A 202 13.53 -16.13 -15.25
C ASP A 202 12.25 -15.42 -14.78
N ASP A 203 12.33 -14.48 -13.80
CA ASP A 203 11.16 -13.69 -13.39
C ASP A 203 10.66 -12.83 -14.55
N GLN A 204 9.34 -12.86 -14.78
CA GLN A 204 8.66 -12.14 -15.85
C GLN A 204 9.00 -10.64 -15.88
N PHE A 205 9.36 -10.04 -14.75
CA PHE A 205 9.65 -8.61 -14.59
C PHE A 205 11.13 -8.31 -14.39
N ALA A 206 12.03 -9.29 -14.51
CA ALA A 206 13.48 -9.07 -14.38
C ALA A 206 14.03 -8.05 -15.38
N TYR A 207 13.38 -7.89 -16.54
CA TYR A 207 13.73 -6.89 -17.56
C TYR A 207 13.62 -5.43 -17.06
N LEU A 208 12.80 -5.15 -16.03
CA LEU A 208 12.62 -3.79 -15.49
C LEU A 208 13.88 -3.24 -14.83
N VAL A 209 14.79 -4.13 -14.43
CA VAL A 209 16.03 -3.78 -13.71
C VAL A 209 17.29 -4.26 -14.43
N ASN A 210 17.14 -5.16 -15.40
CA ASN A 210 18.17 -5.55 -16.34
C ASN A 210 18.21 -4.55 -17.49
N ILE A 211 18.79 -3.39 -17.20
CA ILE A 211 19.21 -2.44 -18.25
C ILE A 211 20.30 -3.16 -19.06
N LYS A 212 20.00 -3.45 -20.34
CA LYS A 212 21.02 -3.63 -21.36
C LYS A 212 21.62 -2.28 -21.72
#